data_AF-A0A9D7M1E5-F1
#
_entry.id   AF-A0A9D7M1E5-F1
#
_cell.length_a   1.000
_cell.length_b   1.000
_cell.length_c   1.000
_cell.angle_alpha   90.00
_cell.angle_beta   90.00
_cell.angle_gamma   90.00
#
_symmetry.space_group_name_H-M   'P 1'
#
loop_
_entity.id
_entity.type
_entity.pdbx_description
1 polymer ?
#
loop_
_entity_poly.entity_id
_entity_poly.type
_entity_poly.pdbx_seq_one_letter_code
_entity_poly.pdbx_strand_id
1 'polypeptide(L)'
;MKIILLISTLFTLTAFTFTNKKTLDEIPDKSYHPIVLGQKLTYRADLSSYSMTFDSLPTVINGLTYIKCTTTYETGQSVSYYRQDGNRVLYTKSGQTTETVEIPENPEVGLVWFESDSTWKYTVISVKETLETPETNYINCLVIQSENINPNANPRHYQLYLQYFQRERGYIGTKLGGLLYSYVTIEN
;
A
#
# COMPACT_ATOMS: atom_id res chain seq x y z
N MET A 1 -47.64 4.75 -56.41
CA MET A 1 -47.63 4.09 -55.09
C MET A 1 -46.17 3.94 -54.66
N LYS A 2 -45.70 4.71 -53.68
CA LYS A 2 -44.35 4.58 -53.09
C LYS A 2 -44.52 4.64 -51.57
N ILE A 3 -44.21 3.52 -50.91
CA ILE A 3 -44.26 3.37 -49.45
C ILE A 3 -42.94 3.92 -48.91
N ILE A 4 -43.00 4.92 -48.04
CA ILE A 4 -41.85 5.43 -47.28
C ILE A 4 -41.81 4.65 -45.97
N LEU A 5 -40.79 3.82 -45.78
CA LEU A 5 -40.51 3.16 -44.50
C LEU A 5 -39.76 4.14 -43.59
N LEU A 6 -40.37 4.53 -42.47
CA LEU A 6 -39.73 5.32 -41.42
C LEU A 6 -39.05 4.35 -40.43
N ILE A 7 -37.72 4.35 -40.38
CA ILE A 7 -36.95 3.60 -39.38
C ILE A 7 -36.79 4.50 -38.15
N SER A 8 -37.55 4.23 -37.09
CA SER A 8 -37.36 4.90 -35.79
C SER A 8 -36.23 4.21 -35.03
N THR A 9 -35.06 4.84 -34.97
CA THR A 9 -33.93 4.37 -34.16
C THR A 9 -34.19 4.73 -32.69
N LEU A 10 -34.53 3.73 -31.87
CA LEU A 10 -34.74 3.87 -30.44
C LEU A 10 -33.37 3.96 -29.74
N PHE A 11 -32.91 5.17 -29.42
CA PHE A 11 -31.70 5.38 -28.60
C PHE A 11 -32.03 5.03 -27.14
N THR A 12 -31.60 3.86 -26.67
CA THR A 12 -31.67 3.53 -25.24
C THR A 12 -30.58 4.29 -24.51
N LEU A 13 -30.97 5.36 -23.82
CA LEU A 13 -30.12 6.13 -22.91
C LEU A 13 -29.80 5.23 -21.71
N THR A 14 -28.64 4.57 -21.70
CA THR A 14 -28.18 3.86 -20.51
C THR A 14 -27.81 4.91 -19.46
N ALA A 15 -28.58 4.98 -18.39
CA ALA A 15 -28.26 5.81 -17.24
C ALA A 15 -26.94 5.30 -16.63
N PHE A 16 -25.85 6.04 -16.85
CA PHE A 16 -24.62 5.86 -16.08
C PHE A 16 -24.93 6.28 -14.64
N THR A 17 -25.12 5.29 -13.75
CA THR A 17 -25.16 5.54 -12.31
C THR A 17 -23.75 5.91 -11.87
N PHE A 18 -23.51 7.21 -11.62
CA PHE A 18 -22.32 7.65 -10.91
C PHE A 18 -22.44 7.21 -9.45
N THR A 19 -21.84 6.06 -9.12
CA THR A 19 -21.65 5.69 -7.72
C THR A 19 -20.60 6.64 -7.14
N ASN A 20 -21.00 7.51 -6.22
CA ASN A 20 -20.06 8.37 -5.50
C ASN A 20 -19.11 7.48 -4.69
N LYS A 21 -17.81 7.50 -5.04
CA LYS A 21 -16.78 6.78 -4.28
C LYS A 21 -16.70 7.34 -2.86
N LYS A 22 -16.54 6.45 -1.88
CA LYS A 22 -16.30 6.87 -0.49
C LYS A 22 -15.00 7.65 -0.43
N THR A 23 -14.98 8.74 0.34
CA THR A 23 -13.73 9.44 0.67
C THR A 23 -13.39 9.17 2.13
N LEU A 24 -12.15 8.72 2.37
CA LEU A 24 -11.62 8.42 3.69
C LEU A 24 -10.50 9.40 4.02
N ASP A 25 -10.70 10.12 5.10
CA ASP A 25 -9.66 10.94 5.71
C ASP A 25 -8.87 10.14 6.75
N GLU A 26 -7.65 10.61 7.02
CA GLU A 26 -6.82 10.09 8.09
C GLU A 26 -7.44 10.34 9.47
N ILE A 27 -6.96 9.59 10.46
CA ILE A 27 -7.21 9.92 11.87
C ILE A 27 -5.94 10.54 12.43
N PRO A 28 -5.95 11.84 12.82
CA PRO A 28 -4.80 12.49 13.41
C PRO A 28 -4.24 11.72 14.61
N ASP A 29 -2.93 11.88 14.86
CA ASP A 29 -2.19 11.24 15.96
C ASP A 29 -2.15 9.70 15.94
N LYS A 30 -2.69 9.05 14.91
CA LYS A 30 -2.54 7.62 14.68
C LYS A 30 -1.29 7.28 13.86
N SER A 31 -0.82 6.04 13.98
CA SER A 31 0.32 5.55 13.21
C SER A 31 -0.03 5.41 11.72
N TYR A 32 0.92 5.74 10.84
CA TYR A 32 0.82 5.43 9.40
C TYR A 32 0.99 3.94 9.07
N HIS A 33 1.42 3.13 10.03
CA HIS A 33 1.52 1.67 9.90
C HIS A 33 1.14 1.02 11.24
N PRO A 34 -0.15 0.94 11.57
CA PRO A 34 -0.60 0.32 12.80
C PRO A 34 -0.34 -1.19 12.76
N ILE A 35 0.29 -1.71 13.81
CA ILE A 35 0.58 -3.14 13.94
C ILE A 35 -0.55 -3.76 14.77
N VAL A 36 -1.61 -4.23 14.10
CA VAL A 36 -2.80 -4.78 14.75
C VAL A 36 -2.74 -6.31 14.76
N LEU A 37 -2.74 -6.91 15.94
CA LEU A 37 -2.71 -8.36 16.11
C LEU A 37 -3.88 -9.05 15.41
N GLY A 38 -3.58 -10.10 14.64
CA GLY A 38 -4.60 -10.86 13.91
C GLY A 38 -5.23 -10.13 12.72
N GLN A 39 -4.79 -8.91 12.39
CA GLN A 39 -5.33 -8.17 11.27
C GLN A 39 -4.95 -8.84 9.94
N LYS A 40 -5.92 -8.92 9.05
CA LYS A 40 -5.73 -9.30 7.66
C LYS A 40 -6.13 -8.14 6.76
N LEU A 41 -5.26 -7.81 5.82
CA LEU A 41 -5.49 -6.81 4.77
C LEU A 41 -5.40 -7.51 3.42
N THR A 42 -6.39 -7.28 2.57
CA THR A 42 -6.42 -7.82 1.20
C THR A 42 -6.19 -6.68 0.21
N TYR A 43 -5.39 -6.94 -0.81
CA TYR A 43 -5.03 -5.98 -1.83
C TYR A 43 -5.38 -6.51 -3.22
N ARG A 44 -6.05 -5.68 -4.01
CA ARG A 44 -6.15 -5.87 -5.46
C ARG A 44 -4.91 -5.26 -6.09
N ALA A 45 -4.24 -6.01 -6.97
CA ALA A 45 -3.22 -5.49 -7.87
C ALA A 45 -3.61 -5.78 -9.33
N ASP A 46 -2.87 -5.20 -10.27
CA ASP A 46 -3.16 -5.26 -11.71
C ASP A 46 -3.44 -6.69 -12.22
N LEU A 47 -2.53 -7.64 -11.97
CA LEU A 47 -2.62 -9.00 -12.49
C LEU A 47 -3.07 -10.06 -11.46
N SER A 48 -3.03 -9.74 -10.17
CA SER A 48 -3.34 -10.69 -9.09
C SER A 48 -3.74 -9.97 -7.80
N SER A 49 -4.28 -10.71 -6.84
CA SER A 49 -4.50 -10.21 -5.48
C SER A 49 -3.47 -10.79 -4.53
N TYR A 50 -3.18 -10.06 -3.45
CA TYR A 50 -2.35 -10.55 -2.35
C TYR A 50 -2.95 -10.13 -1.02
N SER A 51 -2.48 -10.73 0.07
CA SER A 51 -2.90 -10.35 1.41
C SER A 51 -1.73 -10.25 2.37
N MET A 52 -1.85 -9.37 3.35
CA MET A 52 -0.96 -9.27 4.50
C MET A 52 -1.72 -9.73 5.73
N THR A 53 -1.13 -10.64 6.50
CA THR A 53 -1.71 -11.13 7.76
C THR A 53 -0.71 -10.93 8.90
N PHE A 54 -1.10 -10.17 9.90
CA PHE A 54 -0.37 -10.04 11.16
C PHE A 54 -0.76 -11.18 12.11
N ASP A 55 0.24 -11.84 12.70
CA ASP A 55 0.00 -12.91 13.66
C ASP A 55 -0.72 -12.38 14.92
N SER A 56 -1.53 -13.23 15.54
CA SER A 56 -2.25 -12.90 16.78
C SER A 56 -1.37 -12.91 18.02
N LEU A 57 -0.12 -13.39 17.90
CA LEU A 57 0.84 -13.50 18.99
C LEU A 57 2.17 -12.85 18.60
N PRO A 58 2.83 -12.15 19.54
CA PRO A 58 4.15 -11.62 19.30
C PRO A 58 5.22 -12.72 19.21
N THR A 59 6.31 -12.40 18.54
CA THR A 59 7.54 -13.19 18.47
C THR A 59 8.70 -12.37 19.06
N VAL A 60 9.62 -13.02 19.77
CA VAL A 60 10.82 -12.37 20.31
C VAL A 60 12.02 -12.72 19.43
N ILE A 61 12.73 -11.70 18.94
CA ILE A 61 13.96 -11.84 18.16
C ILE A 61 15.01 -10.94 18.80
N ASN A 62 16.15 -11.50 19.20
CA ASN A 62 17.25 -10.78 19.85
C ASN A 62 16.81 -9.91 21.05
N GLY A 63 15.85 -10.39 21.85
CA GLY A 63 15.32 -9.68 23.01
C GLY A 63 14.32 -8.56 22.71
N LEU A 64 14.01 -8.33 21.43
CA LEU A 64 13.00 -7.36 20.98
C LEU A 64 11.71 -8.07 20.59
N THR A 65 10.57 -7.46 20.89
CA THR A 65 9.24 -7.99 20.59
C THR A 65 8.76 -7.48 19.24
N TYR A 66 8.39 -8.39 18.35
CA TYR A 66 7.86 -8.12 17.02
C TYR A 66 6.51 -8.81 16.82
N ILE A 67 5.74 -8.31 15.85
CA ILE A 67 4.60 -9.03 15.27
C ILE A 67 5.00 -9.50 13.88
N LYS A 68 4.86 -10.80 13.64
CA LYS A 68 5.11 -11.39 12.33
C LYS A 68 3.99 -10.98 11.38
N CYS A 69 4.36 -10.56 10.18
CA CYS A 69 3.46 -10.32 9.06
C CYS A 69 3.81 -11.27 7.92
N THR A 70 2.82 -12.03 7.47
CA THR A 70 2.96 -12.91 6.30
C THR A 70 2.24 -12.27 5.12
N THR A 71 2.99 -11.92 4.08
CA THR A 71 2.42 -11.48 2.80
C THR A 71 2.28 -12.68 1.88
N THR A 72 1.05 -13.00 1.48
CA THR A 72 0.71 -14.13 0.61
C THR A 72 0.33 -13.63 -0.78
N TYR A 73 1.11 -14.06 -1.77
CA TYR A 73 0.90 -13.86 -3.20
C TYR A 73 0.43 -15.17 -3.84
N GLU A 74 -0.05 -15.13 -5.08
CA GLU A 74 -0.36 -16.34 -5.85
C GLU A 74 0.88 -17.24 -6.07
N THR A 75 2.05 -16.63 -6.16
CA THR A 75 3.32 -17.31 -6.47
C THR A 75 4.09 -17.76 -5.22
N GLY A 76 3.62 -17.44 -4.02
CA GLY A 76 4.31 -17.81 -2.78
C GLY A 76 4.06 -16.83 -1.63
N GLN A 77 4.91 -16.91 -0.60
CA GLN A 77 4.80 -16.10 0.60
C GLN A 77 6.12 -15.41 0.93
N SER A 78 6.01 -14.25 1.56
CA SER A 78 7.13 -13.56 2.20
C SER A 78 6.79 -13.24 3.65
N VAL A 79 7.79 -13.18 4.51
CA VAL A 79 7.64 -12.95 5.95
C VAL A 79 8.51 -11.79 6.38
N SER A 80 7.90 -10.85 7.09
CA SER A 80 8.57 -9.74 7.77
C SER A 80 8.12 -9.67 9.22
N TYR A 81 8.94 -9.09 10.09
CA TYR A 81 8.66 -8.92 11.51
C TYR A 81 8.67 -7.44 11.83
N TYR A 82 7.54 -6.90 12.29
CA TYR A 82 7.35 -5.48 12.55
C TYR A 82 7.37 -5.18 14.04
N ARG A 83 7.96 -4.05 14.43
CA ARG A 83 7.78 -3.49 15.77
C ARG A 83 7.61 -1.98 15.69
N GLN A 84 6.94 -1.44 16.70
CA GLN A 84 6.84 -0.01 16.90
C GLN A 84 7.87 0.42 17.95
N ASP A 85 8.49 1.56 17.72
CA ASP A 85 9.46 2.18 18.61
C ASP A 85 9.20 3.68 18.69
N GLY A 86 8.45 4.12 19.69
CA GLY A 86 7.87 5.47 19.67
C GLY A 86 6.92 5.65 18.47
N ASN A 87 7.16 6.68 17.65
CA ASN A 87 6.38 6.94 16.43
C ASN A 87 6.98 6.32 15.15
N ARG A 88 8.19 5.75 15.21
CA ARG A 88 8.75 5.02 14.07
C ARG A 88 8.25 3.57 14.06
N VAL A 89 8.11 3.03 12.85
CA VAL A 89 7.82 1.62 12.61
C VAL A 89 9.02 1.00 11.94
N LEU A 90 9.46 -0.14 12.49
CA LEU A 90 10.64 -0.87 12.06
C LEU A 90 10.22 -2.26 11.60
N TYR A 91 10.95 -2.82 10.63
CA TYR A 91 10.79 -4.21 10.23
C TYR A 91 12.12 -4.91 10.00
N THR A 92 12.12 -6.24 10.11
CA THR A 92 13.19 -7.10 9.58
C THR A 92 12.60 -8.17 8.68
N LYS A 93 13.32 -8.53 7.61
CA LYS A 93 12.96 -9.65 6.74
C LYS A 93 13.28 -10.97 7.45
N SER A 94 12.52 -12.02 7.14
CA SER A 94 12.86 -13.37 7.63
C SER A 94 14.29 -13.77 7.23
N GLY A 95 15.05 -14.27 8.19
CA GLY A 95 16.46 -14.62 8.02
C GLY A 95 17.45 -13.45 8.14
N GLN A 96 16.96 -12.21 8.32
CA GLN A 96 17.79 -11.04 8.59
C GLN A 96 17.66 -10.59 10.05
N THR A 97 18.74 -10.01 10.59
CA THR A 97 18.80 -9.52 11.98
C THR A 97 18.82 -8.00 12.08
N THR A 98 18.94 -7.30 10.96
CA THR A 98 19.11 -5.84 10.92
C THR A 98 17.79 -5.19 10.54
N GLU A 99 17.30 -4.30 11.41
CA GLU A 99 16.06 -3.56 11.20
C GLU A 99 16.19 -2.54 10.07
N THR A 100 15.09 -2.37 9.34
CA THR A 100 14.85 -1.29 8.40
C THR A 100 13.72 -0.42 8.92
N VAL A 101 13.78 0.88 8.64
CA VAL A 101 12.67 1.79 8.90
C VAL A 101 11.59 1.59 7.85
N GLU A 102 10.38 1.23 8.29
CA GLU A 102 9.16 1.25 7.46
C GLU A 102 8.59 2.67 7.41
N ILE A 103 8.34 3.25 8.60
CA ILE A 103 7.86 4.62 8.78
C ILE A 103 8.82 5.36 9.70
N PRO A 104 9.40 6.50 9.29
CA PRO A 104 10.25 7.31 10.15
C PRO A 104 9.43 7.98 11.26
N GLU A 105 10.10 8.36 12.36
CA GLU A 105 9.44 8.91 13.55
C GLU A 105 8.66 10.20 13.27
N ASN A 106 9.24 11.07 12.42
CA ASN A 106 8.65 12.32 11.97
C ASN A 106 8.77 12.40 10.44
N PRO A 107 7.82 11.82 9.69
CA PRO A 107 7.87 11.87 8.24
C PRO A 107 7.72 13.31 7.74
N GLU A 108 8.75 13.81 7.07
CA GLU A 108 8.77 15.12 6.42
C GLU A 108 9.21 15.00 4.98
N VAL A 109 8.68 15.85 4.10
CA VAL A 109 9.02 15.82 2.67
C VAL A 109 10.52 16.01 2.47
N GLY A 110 11.13 15.11 1.69
CA GLY A 110 12.56 15.10 1.42
C GLY A 110 13.39 14.24 2.39
N LEU A 111 12.80 13.68 3.45
CA LEU A 111 13.49 12.75 4.35
C LEU A 111 13.88 11.47 3.59
N VAL A 112 15.13 11.03 3.74
CA VAL A 112 15.72 9.88 3.05
C VAL A 112 16.29 8.88 4.05
N TRP A 113 16.08 7.58 3.78
CA TRP A 113 16.77 6.49 4.46
C TRP A 113 16.96 5.31 3.51
N PHE A 114 17.66 4.28 3.98
CA PHE A 114 17.99 3.10 3.18
C PHE A 114 17.48 1.84 3.86
N GLU A 115 17.19 0.82 3.06
CA GLU A 115 17.00 -0.53 3.58
C GLU A 115 18.29 -1.02 4.22
N SER A 116 18.18 -1.89 5.23
CA SER A 116 19.33 -2.40 5.98
C SER A 116 20.37 -3.12 5.11
N ASP A 117 19.94 -3.75 4.01
CA ASP A 117 20.82 -4.38 3.03
C ASP A 117 21.32 -3.42 1.92
N SER A 118 20.97 -2.14 2.01
CA SER A 118 21.30 -1.09 1.04
C SER A 118 20.84 -1.39 -0.39
N THR A 119 19.82 -2.22 -0.58
CA THR A 119 19.28 -2.49 -1.92
C THR A 119 18.16 -1.51 -2.31
N TRP A 120 17.57 -0.83 -1.34
CA TRP A 120 16.54 0.19 -1.55
C TRP A 120 16.88 1.51 -0.86
N LYS A 121 16.51 2.60 -1.53
CA LYS A 121 16.47 3.94 -0.98
C LYS A 121 15.01 4.37 -0.85
N TYR A 122 14.67 4.95 0.28
CA TYR A 122 13.35 5.46 0.58
C TYR A 122 13.38 6.99 0.66
N THR A 123 12.33 7.65 0.19
CA THR A 123 12.20 9.10 0.27
C THR A 123 10.76 9.50 0.53
N VAL A 124 10.49 10.35 1.52
CA VAL A 124 9.15 10.94 1.69
C VAL A 124 8.93 11.98 0.59
N ILE A 125 7.95 11.76 -0.26
CA ILE A 125 7.59 12.66 -1.37
C ILE A 125 6.43 13.58 -0.99
N SER A 126 5.52 13.11 -0.13
CA SER A 126 4.35 13.89 0.30
C SER A 126 3.84 13.39 1.66
N VAL A 127 3.18 14.27 2.40
CA VAL A 127 2.46 13.96 3.65
C VAL A 127 0.98 14.34 3.59
N LYS A 128 0.49 14.70 2.39
CA LYS A 128 -0.87 15.21 2.17
C LYS A 128 -1.41 14.88 0.78
N GLU A 129 -0.99 13.74 0.23
CA GLU A 129 -1.44 13.33 -1.10
C GLU A 129 -2.80 12.65 -1.07
N THR A 130 -3.46 12.56 -2.23
CA THR A 130 -4.66 11.76 -2.41
C THR A 130 -4.34 10.51 -3.24
N LEU A 131 -4.71 9.34 -2.72
CA LEU A 131 -4.76 8.10 -3.49
C LEU A 131 -6.20 7.84 -3.94
N GLU A 132 -6.45 7.97 -5.23
CA GLU A 132 -7.70 7.54 -5.84
C GLU A 132 -7.63 6.06 -6.21
N THR A 133 -8.60 5.28 -5.74
CA THR A 133 -8.77 3.87 -6.12
C THR A 133 -10.14 3.69 -6.78
N PRO A 134 -10.42 2.54 -7.44
CA PRO A 134 -11.76 2.24 -7.94
C PRO A 134 -12.84 2.28 -6.85
N GLU A 135 -12.51 1.92 -5.61
CA GLU A 135 -13.47 1.75 -4.51
C GLU A 135 -13.54 2.97 -3.58
N THR A 136 -12.44 3.72 -3.40
CA THR A 136 -12.32 4.77 -2.38
C THR A 136 -11.27 5.82 -2.75
N ASN A 137 -11.47 7.06 -2.28
CA ASN A 137 -10.45 8.09 -2.28
C ASN A 137 -9.87 8.22 -0.88
N TYR A 138 -8.56 8.08 -0.74
CA TYR A 138 -7.84 8.30 0.51
C TYR A 138 -7.16 9.66 0.44
N ILE A 139 -7.52 10.58 1.33
CA ILE A 139 -6.89 11.92 1.42
C ILE A 139 -5.88 11.96 2.57
N ASN A 140 -5.01 12.95 2.58
CA ASN A 140 -3.98 13.13 3.61
C ASN A 140 -3.05 11.90 3.76
N CYS A 141 -2.62 11.36 2.62
CA CYS A 141 -1.71 10.22 2.58
C CYS A 141 -0.25 10.65 2.70
N LEU A 142 0.52 9.87 3.46
CA LEU A 142 1.99 9.81 3.36
C LEU A 142 2.37 9.03 2.12
N VAL A 143 3.31 9.57 1.35
CA VAL A 143 3.85 8.93 0.15
C VAL A 143 5.34 8.73 0.33
N ILE A 144 5.75 7.47 0.32
CA ILE A 144 7.15 7.05 0.38
C ILE A 144 7.51 6.49 -1.00
N GLN A 145 8.48 7.12 -1.65
CA GLN A 145 9.10 6.57 -2.84
C GLN A 145 10.13 5.53 -2.45
N SER A 146 10.09 4.36 -3.09
CA SER A 146 11.10 3.32 -2.98
C SER A 146 11.83 3.17 -4.30
N GLU A 147 13.14 3.42 -4.26
CA GLU A 147 14.04 3.35 -5.40
C GLU A 147 14.98 2.13 -5.26
N ASN A 148 14.97 1.25 -6.27
CA ASN A 148 15.88 0.10 -6.33
C ASN A 148 17.26 0.57 -6.76
N ILE A 149 18.18 0.70 -5.80
CA ILE A 149 19.54 1.19 -6.04
C ILE A 149 20.52 0.08 -6.43
N ASN A 150 20.08 -1.19 -6.38
CA ASN A 150 20.85 -2.34 -6.83
C ASN A 150 20.01 -3.25 -7.75
N PRO A 151 19.77 -2.85 -9.01
CA PRO A 151 18.93 -3.60 -9.93
C PRO A 151 19.48 -5.00 -10.26
N ASN A 152 20.80 -5.22 -10.12
CA ASN A 152 21.39 -6.54 -10.33
C ASN A 152 21.02 -7.52 -9.21
N ALA A 153 20.88 -7.05 -7.97
CA ALA A 153 20.39 -7.86 -6.86
C ALA A 153 18.88 -8.12 -6.97
N ASN A 154 18.14 -7.19 -7.57
CA ASN A 154 16.68 -7.22 -7.65
C ASN A 154 16.15 -7.04 -9.10
N PRO A 155 16.52 -7.91 -10.06
CA PRO A 155 16.27 -7.67 -11.49
C PRO A 155 14.79 -7.78 -11.90
N ARG A 156 13.94 -8.32 -11.02
CA ARG A 156 12.49 -8.49 -11.26
C ARG A 156 11.64 -7.38 -10.65
N HIS A 157 12.26 -6.42 -9.98
CA HIS A 157 11.55 -5.32 -9.33
C HIS A 157 11.57 -4.08 -10.24
N TYR A 158 10.50 -3.29 -10.17
CA TYR A 158 10.48 -1.97 -10.80
C TYR A 158 11.56 -1.07 -10.17
N GLN A 159 12.01 -0.08 -10.93
CA GLN A 159 13.01 0.84 -10.42
C GLN A 159 12.45 1.75 -9.33
N LEU A 160 11.16 2.09 -9.41
CA LEU A 160 10.52 3.09 -8.55
C LEU A 160 9.09 2.68 -8.21
N TYR A 161 8.77 2.68 -6.92
CA TYR A 161 7.43 2.50 -6.36
C TYR A 161 7.03 3.74 -5.58
N LEU A 162 5.78 4.19 -5.71
CA LEU A 162 5.19 5.19 -4.81
C LEU A 162 4.23 4.48 -3.87
N GLN A 163 4.65 4.30 -2.63
CA GLN A 163 3.89 3.62 -1.59
C GLN A 163 3.06 4.62 -0.81
N TYR A 164 1.76 4.36 -0.67
CA TYR A 164 0.83 5.23 0.01
C TYR A 164 0.44 4.64 1.37
N PHE A 165 0.52 5.48 2.40
CA PHE A 165 0.12 5.16 3.77
C PHE A 165 -0.87 6.20 4.28
N GLN A 166 -1.81 5.79 5.13
CA GLN A 166 -2.72 6.71 5.80
C GLN A 166 -2.79 6.36 7.29
N ARG A 167 -2.81 7.37 8.16
CA ARG A 167 -2.89 7.14 9.61
C ARG A 167 -4.14 6.31 9.96
N GLU A 168 -3.97 5.40 10.93
CA GLU A 168 -4.92 4.37 11.34
C GLU A 168 -5.14 3.23 10.34
N ARG A 169 -4.82 3.40 9.05
CA ARG A 169 -5.10 2.39 8.02
C ARG A 169 -3.89 1.64 7.54
N GLY A 170 -2.69 2.19 7.72
CA GLY A 170 -1.49 1.52 7.27
C GLY A 170 -1.18 1.82 5.82
N TYR A 171 -0.47 0.87 5.21
CA TYR A 171 -0.25 0.81 3.78
C TYR A 171 -1.59 0.60 3.05
N ILE A 172 -1.94 1.51 2.14
CA ILE A 172 -3.24 1.52 1.44
C ILE A 172 -3.10 1.26 -0.06
N GLY A 173 -1.89 1.30 -0.62
CA GLY A 173 -1.68 0.99 -2.03
C GLY A 173 -0.37 1.50 -2.59
N THR A 174 -0.20 1.32 -3.89
CA THR A 174 1.00 1.71 -4.62
C THR A 174 0.69 2.18 -6.02
N LYS A 175 1.47 3.16 -6.48
CA LYS A 175 1.55 3.55 -7.89
C LYS A 175 2.89 3.18 -8.50
N LEU A 176 2.85 2.82 -9.78
CA LEU A 176 4.00 2.59 -10.65
C LEU A 176 3.87 3.46 -11.90
N GLY A 177 4.89 4.27 -12.20
CA GLY A 177 4.83 5.18 -13.34
C GLY A 177 3.63 6.15 -13.31
N GLY A 178 3.16 6.50 -12.12
CA GLY A 178 1.96 7.34 -11.90
C GLY A 178 0.62 6.61 -12.02
N LEU A 179 0.61 5.33 -12.42
CA LEU A 179 -0.60 4.51 -12.52
C LEU A 179 -0.81 3.71 -11.24
N LEU A 180 -2.08 3.55 -10.83
CA LEU A 180 -2.44 2.70 -9.71
C LEU A 180 -2.06 1.25 -10.02
N TYR A 181 -1.20 0.68 -9.18
CA TYR A 181 -0.74 -0.70 -9.31
C TYR A 181 -1.44 -1.63 -8.33
N SER A 182 -1.57 -1.21 -7.07
CA SER A 182 -2.28 -1.96 -6.03
C SER A 182 -3.02 -1.03 -5.08
N TYR A 183 -4.07 -1.55 -4.46
CA TYR A 183 -4.80 -0.88 -3.39
C TYR A 183 -5.46 -1.87 -2.43
N VAL A 184 -5.58 -1.46 -1.17
CA VAL A 184 -6.30 -2.22 -0.15
C VAL A 184 -7.79 -2.24 -0.49
N THR A 185 -8.41 -3.41 -0.42
CA THR A 185 -9.86 -3.55 -0.52
C THR A 185 -10.48 -3.36 0.84
N ILE A 186 -11.52 -2.53 0.91
CA ILE A 186 -12.27 -2.37 2.15
C ILE A 186 -13.34 -3.45 2.17
N GLU A 187 -13.18 -4.46 3.02
CA GLU A 187 -14.27 -5.39 3.29
C GLU A 187 -15.39 -4.61 4.00
N ASN A 188 -16.59 -4.64 3.42
CA ASN A 188 -17.81 -4.06 4.00
C ASN A 188 -18.39 -4.95 5.09
#